data_AF-A0A929H845-F1
#
_entry.id   AF-A0A929H845-F1
#
_cell.length_a   1.000
_cell.length_b   1.000
_cell.length_c   1.000
_cell.angle_alpha   90.00
_cell.angle_beta   90.00
_cell.angle_gamma   90.00
#
_symmetry.space_group_name_H-M   'P 1'
#
loop_
_entity.id
_entity.type
_entity.pdbx_description
1 polymer ?
#
loop_
_entity_poly.entity_id
_entity_poly.type
_entity_poly.pdbx_seq_one_letter_code
_entity_poly.pdbx_strand_id
1 'polypeptide(L)'
;MSAATAEIHDSCEAAALSITVVGEISEEAQQYDLAINRTAGGEVSVPGEGSFAYDAGAVIDLEATPDAGYEFVSWTGDVDTIADIAAAETTITVDGGYSIMANFEEIHGSVDWVLIVGIIAAVVVVGLVIFLVRRRRTA
;
A
#
# COMPACT_ATOMS: atom_id res chain seq x y z
N MET A 1 22.82 -61.40 -64.00
CA MET A 1 22.30 -60.13 -64.55
C MET A 1 20.89 -59.98 -64.00
N SER A 2 20.71 -59.27 -62.89
CA SER A 2 20.25 -57.85 -62.86
C SER A 2 18.88 -57.74 -63.57
N ALA A 3 17.78 -57.36 -62.94
CA ALA A 3 17.64 -56.30 -61.96
C ALA A 3 16.46 -56.54 -61.00
N ALA A 4 16.62 -56.06 -59.77
CA ALA A 4 15.52 -55.73 -58.89
C ALA A 4 14.84 -54.45 -59.39
N THR A 5 13.51 -54.39 -59.35
CA THR A 5 12.74 -53.16 -59.43
C THR A 5 11.88 -53.11 -58.17
N ALA A 6 12.22 -52.19 -57.28
CA ALA A 6 11.46 -51.87 -56.09
C ALA A 6 10.45 -50.77 -56.48
N GLU A 7 9.16 -51.05 -56.35
CA GLU A 7 8.14 -49.99 -56.34
C GLU A 7 8.06 -49.43 -54.93
N ILE A 8 8.58 -48.22 -54.76
CA ILE A 8 8.21 -47.33 -53.66
C ILE A 8 7.14 -46.41 -54.23
N HIS A 9 5.87 -46.73 -54.01
CA HIS A 9 4.82 -45.72 -54.11
C HIS A 9 4.57 -45.18 -52.71
N ASP A 10 5.31 -44.10 -52.44
CA ASP A 10 4.97 -43.11 -51.44
C ASP A 10 3.53 -42.64 -51.68
N SER A 11 2.66 -42.98 -50.75
CA SER A 11 1.50 -42.16 -50.42
C SER A 11 1.04 -42.59 -49.04
N CYS A 12 1.88 -42.26 -48.05
CA CYS A 12 1.37 -41.96 -46.73
C CYS A 12 0.52 -40.69 -46.87
N GLU A 13 -0.69 -40.82 -47.43
CA GLU A 13 -1.75 -39.85 -47.21
C GLU A 13 -2.13 -40.03 -45.74
N ALA A 14 -1.29 -39.43 -44.88
CA ALA A 14 -1.58 -39.28 -43.48
C ALA A 14 -2.93 -38.58 -43.43
N ALA A 15 -3.98 -39.34 -43.14
CA ALA A 15 -5.29 -38.82 -42.83
C ALA A 15 -5.05 -37.69 -41.81
N ALA A 16 -5.29 -36.46 -42.24
CA ALA A 16 -5.18 -35.32 -41.36
C ALA A 16 -6.25 -35.50 -40.28
N LEU A 17 -5.83 -36.06 -39.14
CA LEU A 17 -6.58 -35.96 -37.90
C LEU A 17 -6.64 -34.47 -37.61
N SER A 18 -7.79 -33.85 -37.88
CA SER A 18 -8.10 -32.53 -37.37
C SER A 18 -8.06 -32.63 -35.85
N ILE A 19 -6.92 -32.31 -35.27
CA ILE A 19 -6.72 -32.30 -33.83
C ILE A 19 -7.49 -31.09 -33.31
N THR A 20 -8.70 -31.31 -32.80
CA THR A 20 -9.36 -30.31 -31.97
C THR A 20 -8.64 -30.36 -30.63
N VAL A 21 -7.61 -29.53 -30.47
CA VAL A 21 -7.14 -29.19 -29.13
C VAL A 21 -8.27 -28.38 -28.51
N VAL A 22 -9.25 -29.06 -27.92
CA VAL A 22 -9.99 -28.48 -26.80
C VAL A 22 -9.02 -28.58 -25.62
N GLY A 23 -7.99 -27.72 -25.68
CA GLY A 23 -7.16 -27.47 -24.53
C GLY A 23 -8.07 -26.79 -23.54
N GLU A 24 -8.54 -27.53 -22.55
CA GLU A 24 -8.78 -26.95 -21.26
C GLU A 24 -7.42 -26.37 -20.85
N ILE A 25 -7.19 -25.11 -21.20
CA ILE A 25 -6.16 -24.30 -20.55
C ILE A 25 -6.63 -24.17 -19.11
N SER A 26 -6.27 -25.17 -18.32
CA SER A 26 -6.31 -25.08 -16.87
C SER A 26 -5.35 -23.94 -16.53
N GLU A 27 -5.90 -22.74 -16.35
CA GLU A 27 -5.23 -21.71 -15.55
C GLU A 27 -4.96 -22.38 -14.21
N GLU A 28 -3.72 -22.81 -13.99
CA GLU A 28 -3.30 -23.21 -12.66
C GLU A 28 -3.42 -21.96 -11.80
N ALA A 29 -4.46 -21.92 -10.97
CA ALA A 29 -4.67 -20.87 -9.99
C ALA A 29 -3.50 -20.91 -9.00
N GLN A 30 -2.43 -20.18 -9.32
CA GLN A 30 -1.36 -19.91 -8.38
C GLN A 30 -1.88 -18.88 -7.39
N GLN A 31 -1.82 -19.21 -6.10
CA GLN A 31 -2.11 -18.28 -5.02
C GLN A 31 -0.83 -17.79 -4.37
N TYR A 32 -0.86 -16.53 -3.95
CA TYR A 32 0.22 -15.92 -3.18
C TYR A 32 -0.32 -15.30 -1.90
N ASP A 33 0.52 -15.32 -0.87
CA ASP A 33 0.22 -14.71 0.41
C ASP A 33 0.55 -13.21 0.39
N LEU A 34 -0.43 -12.39 0.78
CA LEU A 34 -0.30 -10.96 1.06
C LEU A 34 -0.40 -10.76 2.57
N ALA A 35 0.70 -10.39 3.20
CA ALA A 35 0.78 -10.02 4.60
C ALA A 35 0.70 -8.50 4.76
N ILE A 36 -0.25 -8.02 5.56
CA ILE A 36 -0.55 -6.61 5.78
C ILE A 36 -0.38 -6.31 7.26
N ASN A 37 0.49 -5.35 7.56
CA ASN A 37 0.80 -4.89 8.92
C ASN A 37 0.65 -3.37 9.02
N ARG A 38 0.75 -2.85 10.24
CA ARG A 38 0.71 -1.41 10.52
C ARG A 38 1.68 -0.99 11.62
N THR A 39 2.02 0.29 11.64
CA THR A 39 2.57 0.95 12.82
C THR A 39 1.45 1.41 13.77
N ALA A 40 1.80 1.85 14.98
CA ALA A 40 0.82 2.43 15.89
C ALA A 40 0.21 3.72 15.31
N GLY A 41 -1.05 4.02 15.67
CA GLY A 41 -1.70 5.29 15.30
C GLY A 41 -2.65 5.21 14.10
N GLY A 42 -3.09 4.03 13.70
CA GLY A 42 -4.09 3.84 12.66
C GLY A 42 -4.37 2.37 12.46
N GLU A 43 -5.26 2.02 11.55
CA GLU A 43 -5.59 0.64 11.18
C GLU A 43 -5.65 0.49 9.66
N VAL A 44 -5.53 -0.74 9.17
CA VAL A 44 -5.85 -1.04 7.77
C VAL A 44 -7.26 -1.60 7.73
N SER A 45 -8.19 -0.85 7.14
CA SER A 45 -9.61 -1.16 7.11
C SER A 45 -9.98 -2.14 5.98
N VAL A 46 -9.26 -2.09 4.85
CA VAL A 46 -9.46 -2.98 3.70
C VAL A 46 -8.11 -3.48 3.18
N PRO A 47 -7.94 -4.81 2.95
CA PRO A 47 -8.83 -5.90 3.32
C PRO A 47 -8.85 -6.20 4.84
N GLY A 48 -7.98 -5.53 5.60
CA GLY A 48 -7.74 -5.78 7.02
C GLY A 48 -6.27 -6.07 7.30
N GLU A 49 -5.91 -6.15 8.58
CA GLU A 49 -4.60 -6.60 9.03
C GLU A 49 -4.52 -8.14 9.06
N GLY A 50 -3.38 -8.69 8.67
CA GLY A 50 -3.15 -10.14 8.67
C GLY A 50 -2.55 -10.68 7.39
N SER A 51 -2.62 -12.00 7.22
CA SER A 51 -2.12 -12.69 6.02
C SER A 51 -3.30 -13.26 5.25
N PHE A 52 -3.38 -12.95 3.97
CA PHE A 52 -4.46 -13.35 3.08
C PHE A 52 -3.89 -14.01 1.83
N ALA A 53 -4.53 -15.07 1.35
CA ALA A 53 -4.15 -15.72 0.10
C ALA A 53 -5.04 -15.20 -1.04
N TYR A 54 -4.41 -14.74 -2.12
CA TYR A 54 -5.08 -14.25 -3.32
C TYR A 54 -4.57 -14.94 -4.56
N ASP A 55 -5.42 -15.06 -5.57
CA ASP A 55 -5.04 -15.59 -6.88
C ASP A 55 -4.06 -14.64 -7.58
N ALA A 56 -3.13 -15.19 -8.34
CA ALA A 56 -2.15 -14.42 -9.10
C ALA A 56 -2.83 -13.45 -10.07
N GLY A 57 -2.39 -12.20 -10.06
CA GLY A 57 -2.98 -11.11 -10.83
C GLY A 57 -4.20 -10.46 -10.19
N ALA A 58 -4.63 -10.90 -9.01
CA ALA A 58 -5.71 -10.23 -8.28
C ALA A 58 -5.32 -8.78 -7.93
N VAL A 59 -6.27 -7.86 -8.12
CA VAL A 59 -6.12 -6.46 -7.71
C VAL A 59 -6.94 -6.27 -6.44
N ILE A 60 -6.26 -5.89 -5.36
CA ILE A 60 -6.84 -5.75 -4.03
C ILE A 60 -6.79 -4.28 -3.64
N ASP A 61 -7.92 -3.77 -3.13
CA ASP A 61 -8.01 -2.43 -2.57
C ASP A 61 -7.34 -2.40 -1.19
N LEU A 62 -6.58 -1.33 -0.94
CA LEU A 62 -5.91 -1.06 0.32
C LEU A 62 -6.45 0.25 0.89
N GLU A 63 -6.92 0.21 2.13
CA GLU A 63 -7.45 1.39 2.82
C GLU A 63 -6.83 1.48 4.22
N ALA A 64 -6.04 2.52 4.46
CA ALA A 64 -5.44 2.82 5.76
C ALA A 64 -6.17 3.99 6.43
N THR A 65 -6.76 3.73 7.59
CA THR A 65 -7.49 4.73 8.38
C THR A 65 -6.64 5.18 9.57
N PRO A 66 -6.15 6.44 9.60
CA PRO A 66 -5.41 6.95 10.74
C PRO A 66 -6.32 7.17 11.96
N ASP A 67 -5.77 6.93 13.15
CA ASP A 67 -6.43 7.26 14.41
C ASP A 67 -6.46 8.78 14.65
N ALA A 68 -7.31 9.22 15.58
CA ALA A 68 -7.37 10.62 15.96
C ALA A 68 -6.00 11.11 16.49
N GLY A 69 -5.48 12.18 15.87
CA GLY A 69 -4.16 12.72 16.21
C GLY A 69 -3.00 12.03 15.49
N TYR A 70 -3.28 11.19 14.50
CA TYR A 70 -2.30 10.59 13.60
C TYR A 70 -2.62 10.89 12.14
N GLU A 71 -1.61 10.84 11.28
CA GLU A 71 -1.73 10.89 9.84
C GLU A 71 -1.06 9.69 9.17
N PHE A 72 -1.60 9.27 8.03
CA PHE A 72 -0.97 8.25 7.20
C PHE A 72 0.25 8.84 6.48
N VAL A 73 1.37 8.13 6.55
CA VAL A 73 2.65 8.57 5.97
C VAL A 73 2.87 7.90 4.62
N SER A 74 2.92 6.56 4.61
CA SER A 74 3.15 5.77 3.40
C SER A 74 3.03 4.26 3.64
N TRP A 75 2.82 3.53 2.55
CA TRP A 75 3.02 2.09 2.48
C TRP A 75 4.51 1.76 2.30
N THR A 76 4.99 0.72 2.99
CA THR A 76 6.38 0.22 2.90
C THR A 76 6.42 -1.30 2.88
N GLY A 77 7.59 -1.89 2.62
CA GLY A 77 7.76 -3.33 2.42
C GLY A 77 7.83 -3.67 0.94
N ASP A 78 7.10 -4.70 0.51
CA ASP A 78 7.04 -5.13 -0.87
C ASP A 78 5.98 -4.30 -1.64
N VAL A 79 6.36 -3.09 -2.03
CA VAL A 79 5.44 -2.07 -2.58
C VAL A 79 5.52 -1.90 -4.10
N ASP A 80 6.25 -2.77 -4.79
CA ASP A 80 6.55 -2.64 -6.23
C ASP A 80 5.28 -2.67 -7.12
N THR A 81 4.22 -3.34 -6.65
CA THR A 81 2.95 -3.48 -7.36
C THR A 81 1.81 -2.65 -6.77
N ILE A 82 2.13 -1.74 -5.84
CA ILE A 82 1.19 -0.77 -5.30
C ILE A 82 1.09 0.43 -6.25
N ALA A 83 -0.14 0.84 -6.58
CA ALA A 83 -0.39 1.93 -7.52
C ALA A 83 0.12 3.30 -7.04
N ASP A 84 -0.12 3.60 -5.76
CA ASP A 84 0.38 4.80 -5.09
C ASP A 84 0.72 4.47 -3.63
N ILE A 85 2.01 4.55 -3.28
CA ILE A 85 2.52 4.24 -1.94
C ILE A 85 2.26 5.36 -0.93
N ALA A 86 1.98 6.58 -1.38
CA ALA A 86 1.74 7.74 -0.53
C ALA A 86 0.24 8.01 -0.32
N ALA A 87 -0.64 7.31 -1.05
CA ALA A 87 -2.08 7.37 -0.85
C ALA A 87 -2.55 6.36 0.21
N ALA A 88 -3.32 6.83 1.18
CA ALA A 88 -3.95 5.98 2.20
C ALA A 88 -4.96 5.00 1.60
N GLU A 89 -5.63 5.41 0.52
CA GLU A 89 -6.49 4.58 -0.33
C GLU A 89 -5.75 4.29 -1.64
N THR A 90 -5.43 3.03 -1.90
CA THR A 90 -4.65 2.62 -3.08
C THR A 90 -4.99 1.18 -3.46
N THR A 91 -4.34 0.65 -4.48
CA THR A 91 -4.52 -0.75 -4.91
C THR A 91 -3.19 -1.46 -5.04
N ILE A 92 -3.19 -2.78 -4.84
CA ILE A 92 -2.04 -3.66 -5.05
C ILE A 92 -2.40 -4.78 -6.01
N THR A 93 -1.48 -5.10 -6.93
CA THR A 93 -1.60 -6.31 -7.78
C THR A 93 -0.78 -7.44 -7.18
N VAL A 94 -1.42 -8.57 -6.87
CA VAL A 94 -0.78 -9.73 -6.26
C VAL A 94 -0.30 -10.70 -7.34
N ASP A 95 0.94 -10.54 -7.82
CA ASP A 95 1.61 -11.46 -8.76
C ASP A 95 2.74 -12.29 -8.10
N GLY A 96 2.87 -12.19 -6.79
CA GLY A 96 3.89 -12.84 -5.96
C GLY A 96 3.52 -12.76 -4.48
N GLY A 97 4.36 -13.31 -3.60
CA GLY A 97 4.18 -13.17 -2.15
C GLY A 97 4.63 -11.78 -1.69
N TYR A 98 3.78 -11.08 -0.95
CA TYR A 98 3.98 -9.68 -0.57
C TYR A 98 3.87 -9.50 0.95
N SER A 99 4.73 -8.68 1.53
CA SER A 99 4.64 -8.19 2.90
C SER A 99 4.68 -6.67 2.93
N ILE A 100 3.54 -6.06 3.23
CA ILE A 100 3.36 -4.60 3.26
C ILE A 100 3.07 -4.10 4.68
N MET A 101 3.40 -2.83 4.92
CA MET A 101 3.25 -2.14 6.19
C MET A 101 2.70 -0.73 5.96
N ALA A 102 1.56 -0.40 6.57
CA ALA A 102 1.03 0.96 6.66
C ALA A 102 1.74 1.75 7.76
N ASN A 103 2.33 2.90 7.42
CA ASN A 103 2.98 3.77 8.40
C ASN A 103 2.10 4.96 8.74
N PHE A 104 2.02 5.24 10.03
CA PHE A 104 1.29 6.36 10.64
C PHE A 104 2.23 7.15 11.55
N GLU A 105 2.06 8.47 11.57
CA GLU A 105 2.78 9.36 12.48
C GLU A 105 1.82 10.25 13.27
N GLU A 106 2.23 10.62 14.50
CA GLU A 106 1.42 11.50 15.33
C GLU A 106 1.44 12.91 14.75
N ILE A 107 0.26 13.50 14.54
CA ILE A 107 0.12 14.89 14.13
C ILE A 107 0.51 15.75 15.32
N HIS A 108 1.78 16.10 15.43
CA HIS A 108 2.22 17.18 16.30
C HIS A 108 1.75 18.47 15.68
N GLY A 109 0.47 18.80 15.93
CA GLY A 109 -0.06 20.12 15.64
C GLY A 109 0.94 21.12 16.16
N SER A 110 1.46 21.97 15.29
CA SER A 110 2.45 22.98 15.65
C SER A 110 1.79 24.01 16.57
N VAL A 111 1.54 23.62 17.82
CA VAL A 111 1.35 24.54 18.91
C VAL A 111 2.73 25.10 19.14
N ASP A 112 3.01 26.21 18.47
CA ASP A 112 4.23 26.96 18.71
C ASP A 112 4.14 27.50 20.14
N TRP A 113 4.58 26.67 21.09
CA TRP A 113 4.56 26.97 22.51
C TRP A 113 5.36 28.24 22.80
N VAL A 114 6.28 28.64 21.91
CA VAL A 114 6.98 29.92 21.96
C VAL A 114 6.01 31.09 21.76
N LEU A 115 5.02 30.98 20.88
CA LEU A 115 3.96 31.99 20.72
C LEU A 115 3.07 32.06 21.96
N ILE A 116 2.69 30.91 22.53
CA ILE A 116 1.85 30.86 23.73
C ILE A 116 2.58 31.48 24.93
N VAL A 117 3.83 31.08 25.18
CA VAL A 117 4.67 31.64 26.27
C VAL A 117 4.99 33.12 26.01
N GLY A 118 5.18 33.51 24.75
CA GLY A 118 5.38 34.90 24.35
C GLY A 118 4.16 35.78 24.65
N ILE A 119 2.95 35.31 24.36
CA ILE A 119 1.70 36.03 24.66
C ILE A 119 1.52 36.15 26.18
N ILE A 120 1.74 35.08 26.95
CA ILE A 120 1.64 35.11 28.41
C ILE A 120 2.67 36.08 29.00
N ALA A 121 3.92 36.03 28.56
CA ALA A 121 4.97 36.95 29.00
C ALA A 121 4.63 38.41 28.67
N ALA A 122 4.10 38.69 27.48
CA ALA A 122 3.68 40.04 27.08
C ALA A 122 2.54 40.56 27.97
N VAL A 123 1.51 39.74 28.24
CA VAL A 123 0.40 40.12 29.12
C VAL A 123 0.88 40.38 30.54
N VAL A 124 1.78 39.55 31.07
CA VAL A 124 2.37 39.72 32.41
C VAL A 124 3.22 41.00 32.47
N VAL A 125 4.06 41.26 31.47
CA VAL A 125 4.90 42.46 31.41
C VAL A 125 4.03 43.71 31.30
N VAL A 126 3.03 43.73 30.42
CA VAL A 126 2.10 44.86 30.27
C VAL A 126 1.32 45.08 31.56
N GLY A 127 0.81 44.02 32.19
CA GLY A 127 0.13 44.08 33.48
C GLY A 127 1.02 44.64 34.59
N LEU A 128 2.28 44.19 34.66
CA LEU A 128 3.27 44.68 35.62
C LEU A 128 3.59 46.16 35.39
N VAL A 129 3.79 46.59 34.15
CA VAL A 129 4.06 48.00 33.80
C VAL A 129 2.88 48.87 34.21
N ILE A 130 1.64 48.48 33.89
CA ILE A 130 0.43 49.21 34.29
C ILE A 130 0.33 49.29 35.81
N PHE A 131 0.58 48.18 36.51
CA PHE A 131 0.56 48.11 37.97
C PHE A 131 1.60 49.06 38.60
N LEU A 132 2.84 49.06 38.09
CA LEU A 132 3.90 49.92 38.59
C LEU A 132 3.63 51.40 38.31
N VAL A 133 3.07 51.74 37.15
CA VAL A 133 2.66 53.12 36.83
C VAL A 133 1.54 53.59 37.75
N ARG A 134 0.56 52.74 38.06
CA ARG A 134 -0.50 53.06 39.03
C ARG A 134 0.05 53.23 40.44
N ARG A 135 0.96 52.34 40.87
CA ARG A 135 1.58 52.42 42.21
C ARG A 135 2.37 53.71 42.43
N ARG A 136 3.02 54.24 41.40
CA ARG A 136 3.78 55.52 41.48
C ARG A 136 2.90 56.77 41.52
N ARG A 137 1.63 56.70 41.09
CA ARG A 137 0.71 57.84 41.11
C ARG A 137 -0.04 58.00 42.43
N THR A 138 -0.01 56.98 43.29
CA THR A 138 -0.71 56.96 44.58
C THR A 138 0.23 57.17 45.78
N ALA A 139 1.49 57.55 45.53
CA ALA A 139 2.48 57.92 46.53
C ALA A 139 2.88 59.39 46.31
#